data_AF-A0A357EGB6-F1
#
_entry.id   AF-A0A357EGB6-F1
#
_cell.length_a   1.000
_cell.length_b   1.000
_cell.length_c   1.000
_cell.angle_alpha   90.00
_cell.angle_beta   90.00
_cell.angle_gamma   90.00
#
_symmetry.space_group_name_H-M   'P 1'
#
loop_
_entity.id
_entity.type
_entity.pdbx_description
1 polymer ?
#
loop_
_entity_poly.entity_id
_entity_poly.type
_entity_poly.pdbx_seq_one_letter_code
_entity_poly.pdbx_strand_id
1 'polypeptide(L)'
;VDPGIILQDLELKLFDEGRKEFFSIFMKNVPRVKAELAMVRERTVAEQGYDSFLEPVVHSRASEIMDEVVTDDMKQRSQRLIDVAAEMLMSQGVAKRSDDRGIRSLRSRLEESFRKGRIHGYASALELFYERR
;
A
#
# COMPACT_ATOMS: atom_id res chain seq x y z
N VAL A 1 -0.27 23.20 -16.54
CA VAL A 1 -0.41 21.77 -16.16
C VAL A 1 -1.66 21.68 -15.31
N ASP A 2 -2.52 20.69 -15.57
CA ASP A 2 -3.76 20.49 -14.82
C ASP A 2 -3.44 20.04 -13.37
N PRO A 3 -3.92 20.74 -12.33
CA PRO A 3 -3.78 20.34 -10.93
C PRO A 3 -4.21 18.88 -10.66
N GLY A 4 -5.21 18.38 -11.39
CA GLY A 4 -5.68 16.99 -11.28
C GLY A 4 -4.64 15.96 -11.73
N ILE A 5 -3.87 16.28 -12.79
CA ILE A 5 -2.79 15.40 -13.28
C ILE A 5 -1.64 15.36 -12.27
N ILE A 6 -1.28 16.51 -11.69
CA ILE A 6 -0.21 16.57 -10.67
C ILE A 6 -0.59 15.74 -9.44
N LEU A 7 -1.85 15.81 -9.03
CA LEU A 7 -2.37 14.98 -7.94
C LEU A 7 -2.23 13.50 -8.26
N GLN A 8 -2.73 13.07 -9.42
CA GLN A 8 -2.66 11.67 -9.84
C GLN A 8 -1.22 11.15 -9.93
N ASP A 9 -0.29 11.96 -10.46
CA ASP A 9 1.13 11.60 -10.56
C ASP A 9 1.77 11.41 -9.18
N LEU A 10 1.42 12.26 -8.20
CA LEU A 10 1.94 12.13 -6.83
C LEU A 10 1.32 10.94 -6.09
N GLU A 11 0.03 10.66 -6.31
CA GLU A 11 -0.60 9.45 -5.78
C GLU A 11 0.07 8.19 -6.30
N LEU A 12 0.34 8.12 -7.61
CA LEU A 12 1.03 7.00 -8.21
C LEU A 12 2.44 6.81 -7.65
N LYS A 13 3.19 7.91 -7.46
CA LYS A 13 4.51 7.86 -6.84
C LYS A 13 4.46 7.34 -5.41
N LEU A 14 3.53 7.82 -4.59
CA LEU A 14 3.37 7.34 -3.21
C LEU A 14 2.93 5.88 -3.17
N PHE A 15 2.03 5.48 -4.06
CA PHE A 15 1.64 4.09 -4.24
C PHE A 15 2.86 3.21 -4.54
N ASP A 16 3.70 3.62 -5.49
CA ASP A 16 4.90 2.87 -5.85
C ASP A 16 5.93 2.80 -4.72
N GLU A 17 6.09 3.87 -3.94
CA GLU A 17 6.97 3.85 -2.76
C GLU A 17 6.46 2.88 -1.69
N GLY A 18 5.15 2.89 -1.39
CA GLY A 18 4.53 1.92 -0.48
C GLY A 18 4.70 0.48 -0.97
N ARG A 19 4.51 0.27 -2.28
CA ARG A 19 4.65 -1.04 -2.94
C ARG A 19 6.08 -1.57 -2.84
N LYS A 20 7.07 -0.75 -3.19
CA LYS A 20 8.50 -1.13 -3.11
C LYS A 20 8.93 -1.43 -1.67
N GLU A 21 8.47 -0.63 -0.71
CA GLU A 21 8.81 -0.81 0.71
C GLU A 21 8.38 -2.18 1.20
N PHE A 22 7.09 -2.50 1.06
CA PHE A 22 6.54 -3.77 1.53
C PHE A 22 7.10 -4.97 0.75
N PHE A 23 7.15 -4.85 -0.58
CA PHE A 23 7.75 -5.90 -1.42
C PHE A 23 9.16 -6.25 -0.94
N SER A 24 10.01 -5.24 -0.74
CA SER A 24 11.40 -5.45 -0.30
C SER A 24 11.52 -6.08 1.09
N ILE A 25 10.61 -5.76 2.01
CA ILE A 25 10.58 -6.36 3.35
C ILE A 25 10.26 -7.86 3.26
N PHE A 26 9.23 -8.22 2.49
CA PHE A 26 8.83 -9.62 2.33
C PHE A 26 9.86 -10.43 1.55
N MET A 27 10.50 -9.85 0.53
CA MET A 27 11.56 -10.52 -0.21
C MET A 27 12.82 -10.81 0.63
N LYS A 28 13.05 -10.07 1.72
CA LYS A 28 14.12 -10.37 2.69
C LYS A 28 13.79 -11.54 3.62
N ASN A 29 12.54 -12.00 3.65
CA ASN A 29 12.08 -13.08 4.53
C ASN A 29 11.17 -14.07 3.76
N VAL A 30 11.77 -14.82 2.85
CA VAL A 30 11.09 -15.87 2.06
C VAL A 30 10.34 -16.90 2.93
N PRO A 31 10.87 -17.36 4.09
CA PRO A 31 10.09 -18.24 4.98
C PRO A 31 8.75 -17.63 5.41
N ARG A 32 8.73 -16.34 5.77
CA ARG A 32 7.48 -15.63 6.10
C ARG A 32 6.54 -15.55 4.89
N VAL A 33 7.05 -15.25 3.68
CA VAL A 33 6.23 -15.24 2.46
C VAL A 33 5.52 -16.57 2.24
N LYS A 34 6.21 -17.70 2.42
CA LYS A 34 5.61 -19.04 2.27
C LYS A 34 4.56 -19.33 3.34
N ALA A 35 4.78 -18.89 4.58
CA ALA A 35 3.81 -19.04 5.67
C ALA A 35 2.54 -18.22 5.39
N GLU A 36 2.70 -16.96 4.97
CA GLU A 36 1.60 -16.09 4.57
C GLU A 36 0.82 -16.65 3.38
N LEU A 37 1.53 -17.20 2.39
CA LEU A 37 0.91 -17.85 1.24
C LEU A 37 0.07 -19.07 1.64
N ALA A 38 0.54 -19.87 2.59
CA ALA A 38 -0.21 -21.02 3.10
C ALA A 38 -1.53 -20.57 3.77
N MET A 39 -1.49 -19.50 4.58
CA MET A 39 -2.69 -18.93 5.19
C MET A 39 -3.66 -18.36 4.15
N VAL A 40 -3.15 -17.65 3.14
CA VAL A 40 -3.98 -17.15 2.03
C VAL A 40 -4.66 -18.31 1.31
N ARG A 41 -3.94 -19.40 1.01
CA ARG A 41 -4.52 -20.58 0.34
C ARG A 41 -5.63 -21.22 1.15
N GLU A 42 -5.40 -21.43 2.45
CA GLU A 42 -6.41 -21.99 3.36
C GLU A 42 -7.69 -21.16 3.34
N ARG A 43 -7.56 -19.83 3.45
CA ARG A 43 -8.70 -18.91 3.39
C ARG A 43 -9.38 -18.90 2.03
N THR A 44 -8.62 -18.91 0.95
CA THR A 44 -9.19 -18.93 -0.41
C THR A 44 -9.99 -20.22 -0.65
N VAL A 45 -9.46 -21.38 -0.26
CA VAL A 45 -10.19 -22.65 -0.38
C VAL A 45 -11.45 -22.63 0.47
N ALA A 46 -11.40 -22.09 1.69
CA ALA A 46 -12.58 -21.95 2.54
C ALA A 46 -13.65 -21.02 1.94
N GLU A 47 -13.25 -19.96 1.23
CA GLU A 47 -14.14 -18.96 0.64
C GLU A 47 -14.82 -19.45 -0.66
N GLN A 48 -14.07 -20.08 -1.58
CA GLN A 48 -14.58 -20.40 -2.92
C GLN A 48 -14.49 -21.88 -3.31
N GLY A 49 -13.91 -22.74 -2.45
CA GLY A 49 -13.83 -24.19 -2.65
C GLY A 49 -12.63 -24.69 -3.47
N TYR A 50 -11.76 -23.82 -3.97
CA TYR A 50 -10.54 -24.20 -4.70
C TYR A 50 -9.39 -23.21 -4.49
N ASP A 51 -8.15 -23.67 -4.66
CA ASP A 51 -6.95 -22.83 -4.54
C ASP A 51 -6.81 -21.92 -5.77
N SER A 52 -6.84 -20.62 -5.54
CA SER A 52 -6.46 -19.59 -6.51
C SER A 52 -5.77 -18.43 -5.79
N PHE A 53 -5.09 -17.57 -6.54
CA PHE A 53 -4.59 -16.31 -6.00
C PHE A 53 -5.73 -15.27 -5.98
N LEU A 54 -6.60 -15.36 -4.98
CA LEU A 54 -7.80 -14.54 -4.86
C LEU A 54 -7.48 -13.17 -4.23
N GLU A 55 -7.47 -12.12 -5.05
CA GLU A 55 -7.07 -10.76 -4.67
C GLU A 55 -7.79 -10.22 -3.40
N PRO A 56 -9.13 -10.36 -3.24
CA PRO A 56 -9.81 -9.95 -2.00
C PRO A 56 -9.23 -10.59 -0.73
N VAL A 57 -8.91 -11.89 -0.78
CA VAL A 57 -8.34 -12.63 0.37
C VAL A 57 -6.91 -12.17 0.63
N VAL A 58 -6.10 -12.01 -0.42
CA VAL A 58 -4.73 -11.49 -0.31
C VAL A 58 -4.72 -10.09 0.29
N HIS A 59 -5.58 -9.19 -0.17
CA HIS A 59 -5.67 -7.80 0.31
C HIS A 59 -6.20 -7.70 1.74
N SER A 60 -7.16 -8.54 2.10
CA SER A 60 -7.64 -8.67 3.49
C SER A 60 -6.49 -9.09 4.40
N ARG A 61 -5.75 -10.14 4.03
CA ARG A 61 -4.59 -10.60 4.80
C ARG A 61 -3.47 -9.56 4.87
N ALA A 62 -3.21 -8.84 3.77
CA ALA A 62 -2.25 -7.75 3.74
C ALA A 62 -2.60 -6.64 4.74
N SER A 63 -3.90 -6.34 4.90
CA SER A 63 -4.36 -5.34 5.86
C SER A 63 -4.13 -5.78 7.30
N GLU A 64 -4.35 -7.06 7.62
CA GLU A 64 -4.08 -7.63 8.95
C GLU A 64 -2.60 -7.58 9.31
N ILE A 65 -1.74 -7.98 8.38
CA ILE A 65 -0.29 -8.11 8.64
C ILE A 65 0.43 -6.76 8.66
N MET A 66 -0.19 -5.73 8.09
CA MET A 66 0.40 -4.40 8.00
C MET A 66 0.70 -3.82 9.37
N ASP A 67 -0.21 -3.98 10.34
CA ASP A 67 -0.02 -3.44 11.69
C ASP A 67 1.10 -4.15 12.46
N GLU A 68 1.40 -5.40 12.12
CA GLU A 68 2.51 -6.16 12.71
C GLU A 68 3.86 -5.77 12.07
N VAL A 69 3.88 -5.57 10.75
CA VAL A 69 5.12 -5.34 9.99
C VAL A 69 5.55 -3.88 10.01
N VAL A 70 4.61 -2.93 10.07
CA VAL A 70 4.91 -1.50 10.03
C VAL A 70 5.47 -1.04 11.37
N THR A 71 6.78 -0.79 11.37
CA THR A 71 7.49 -0.19 12.50
C THR A 71 7.23 1.31 12.62
N ASP A 72 7.50 1.90 13.78
CA ASP A 72 7.34 3.35 13.97
C ASP A 72 8.27 4.18 13.07
N ASP A 73 9.47 3.68 12.78
CA ASP A 73 10.38 4.31 11.81
C ASP A 73 9.77 4.35 10.40
N MET A 74 9.10 3.28 9.98
CA MET A 74 8.38 3.23 8.71
C MET A 74 7.19 4.20 8.70
N LYS A 75 6.45 4.31 9.82
CA LYS A 75 5.35 5.29 9.94
C LYS A 75 5.88 6.71 9.80
N GLN A 76 6.96 7.04 10.51
CA GLN A 76 7.59 8.36 10.41
C GLN A 76 8.10 8.64 9.00
N ARG A 77 8.69 7.65 8.34
CA ARG A 77 9.15 7.78 6.95
C ARG A 77 7.99 8.02 5.99
N SER A 78 6.92 7.24 6.07
CA SER A 78 5.74 7.43 5.22
C SER A 78 5.10 8.79 5.49
N GLN A 79 4.99 9.21 6.75
CA GLN A 79 4.42 10.51 7.11
C GLN A 79 5.20 11.66 6.47
N ARG A 80 6.54 11.63 6.52
CA ARG A 80 7.38 12.65 5.86
C ARG A 80 7.15 12.70 4.35
N LEU A 81 7.01 11.57 3.68
CA LEU A 81 6.73 11.53 2.23
C LEU A 81 5.37 12.13 1.89
N ILE A 82 4.36 11.82 2.70
CA ILE A 82 2.99 12.32 2.55
C ILE A 82 2.95 13.84 2.79
N ASP A 83 3.63 14.34 3.81
CA ASP A 83 3.69 15.77 4.10
C ASP A 83 4.38 16.55 2.98
N VAL A 84 5.50 16.04 2.45
CA VAL A 84 6.17 16.64 1.28
C VAL A 84 5.25 16.64 0.06
N ALA A 85 4.56 15.55 -0.23
CA ALA A 85 3.62 15.49 -1.35
C ALA A 85 2.45 16.48 -1.18
N ALA A 86 1.89 16.59 0.03
CA ALA A 86 0.83 17.55 0.34
C ALA A 86 1.32 19.00 0.16
N GLU A 87 2.53 19.34 0.63
CA GLU A 87 3.14 20.65 0.43
C GLU A 87 3.37 20.97 -1.05
N MET A 88 3.86 20.01 -1.83
CA MET A 88 4.01 20.16 -3.27
C MET A 88 2.66 20.47 -3.93
N LEU A 89 1.61 19.72 -3.61
CA LEU A 89 0.27 19.91 -4.18
C LEU A 89 -0.34 21.27 -3.79
N MET A 90 -0.14 21.72 -2.55
CA MET A 90 -0.51 23.07 -2.14
C MET A 90 0.25 24.15 -2.92
N SER A 91 1.56 23.95 -3.18
CA SER A 91 2.36 24.91 -3.97
C SER A 91 1.90 25.00 -5.42
N GLN A 92 1.35 23.91 -5.96
CA GLN A 92 0.81 23.81 -7.32
C GLN A 92 -0.66 24.24 -7.43
N GLY A 93 -1.25 24.74 -6.33
CA GLY A 93 -2.62 25.26 -6.31
C GLY A 93 -3.72 24.19 -6.29
N VAL A 94 -3.38 22.92 -6.05
CA VAL A 94 -4.35 21.81 -5.95
C VAL A 94 -5.24 21.96 -4.72
N ALA A 95 -4.70 22.52 -3.63
CA ALA A 95 -5.45 22.86 -2.42
C ALA A 95 -5.05 24.26 -1.94
N LYS A 96 -6.02 25.03 -1.44
CA LYS A 96 -5.76 26.36 -0.87
C LYS A 96 -5.23 26.21 0.56
N ARG A 97 -4.21 26.99 0.91
CA ARG A 97 -3.63 27.00 2.27
C ARG A 97 -4.63 27.39 3.37
N SER A 98 -5.70 28.09 3.02
CA SER A 98 -6.77 28.49 3.95
C SER A 98 -7.88 27.44 4.10
N ASP A 99 -7.79 26.30 3.41
CA ASP A 99 -8.79 25.22 3.46
C ASP A 99 -8.25 24.03 4.26
N ASP A 100 -8.31 24.14 5.59
CA ASP A 100 -7.85 23.08 6.49
C ASP A 100 -8.58 21.75 6.28
N ARG A 101 -9.85 21.79 5.86
CA ARG A 101 -10.62 20.59 5.56
C ARG A 101 -10.11 19.94 4.27
N GLY A 102 -9.87 20.74 3.24
CA GLY A 102 -9.26 20.29 1.99
C GLY A 102 -7.87 19.70 2.20
N ILE A 103 -7.03 20.32 3.03
CA ILE A 103 -5.68 19.82 3.35
C ILE A 103 -5.75 18.48 4.08
N ARG A 104 -6.66 18.32 5.05
CA ARG A 104 -6.86 17.02 5.73
C ARG A 104 -7.35 15.94 4.78
N SER A 105 -8.31 16.27 3.91
CA SER A 105 -8.81 15.33 2.89
C SER A 105 -7.70 14.93 1.92
N LEU A 106 -6.83 15.87 1.54
CA LEU A 106 -5.70 15.62 0.65
C LEU A 106 -4.69 14.66 1.30
N ARG A 107 -4.29 14.93 2.55
CA ARG A 107 -3.39 14.05 3.30
C ARG A 107 -3.95 12.63 3.43
N SER A 108 -5.23 12.51 3.82
CA SER A 108 -5.88 11.20 3.94
C SER A 108 -5.90 10.43 2.61
N ARG A 109 -6.10 11.11 1.49
CA ARG A 109 -6.05 10.50 0.15
C ARG A 109 -4.63 10.03 -0.24
N LEU A 110 -3.61 10.79 0.11
CA LEU A 110 -2.21 10.42 -0.09
C LEU A 110 -1.77 9.26 0.82
N GLU A 111 -2.21 9.26 2.09
CA GLU A 111 -2.06 8.15 3.04
C GLU A 111 -2.68 6.88 2.49
N GLU A 112 -3.91 6.96 1.96
CA GLU A 112 -4.59 5.83 1.37
C GLU A 112 -3.85 5.28 0.14
N SER A 113 -3.32 6.15 -0.72
CA SER A 113 -2.51 5.75 -1.88
C SER A 113 -1.26 4.98 -1.46
N PHE A 114 -0.54 5.49 -0.45
CA PHE A 114 0.63 4.80 0.11
C PHE A 114 0.27 3.45 0.74
N ARG A 115 -0.83 3.41 1.52
CA ARG A 115 -1.34 2.18 2.15
C ARG A 115 -1.74 1.13 1.10
N LYS A 116 -2.44 1.53 0.03
CA LYS A 116 -2.75 0.65 -1.11
C LYS A 116 -1.45 0.13 -1.73
N GLY A 117 -0.46 0.98 -1.94
CA GLY A 117 0.87 0.59 -2.37
C GLY A 117 1.42 -0.58 -1.56
N ARG A 118 1.44 -0.46 -0.22
CA ARG A 118 1.92 -1.53 0.68
C ARG A 118 1.16 -2.85 0.51
N ILE A 119 -0.17 -2.80 0.38
CA ILE A 119 -1.00 -3.98 0.11
C ILE A 119 -0.58 -4.68 -1.19
N HIS A 120 -0.39 -3.90 -2.27
CA HIS A 120 0.08 -4.45 -3.54
C HIS A 120 1.53 -4.98 -3.44
N GLY A 121 2.39 -4.34 -2.64
CA GLY A 121 3.75 -4.82 -2.40
C GLY A 121 3.78 -6.20 -1.74
N TYR A 122 2.90 -6.42 -0.76
CA TYR A 122 2.66 -7.73 -0.16
C TYR A 122 2.13 -8.74 -1.18
N ALA A 123 1.09 -8.37 -1.93
CA ALA A 123 0.48 -9.25 -2.93
C ALA A 123 1.51 -9.70 -3.99
N SER A 124 2.28 -8.76 -4.55
CA SER A 124 3.33 -9.07 -5.51
C SER A 124 4.42 -9.98 -4.93
N ALA A 125 4.77 -9.82 -3.65
CA ALA A 125 5.75 -10.70 -3.02
C ALA A 125 5.22 -12.14 -2.89
N LEU A 126 3.94 -12.32 -2.56
CA LEU A 126 3.31 -13.64 -2.46
C LEU A 126 3.12 -14.30 -3.83
N GLU A 127 2.70 -13.52 -4.83
CA GLU A 127 2.44 -14.01 -6.19
C GLU A 127 3.68 -14.63 -6.83
N LEU A 128 4.87 -14.08 -6.56
CA LEU A 128 6.15 -14.65 -7.06
C LEU A 128 6.41 -16.09 -6.60
N PHE A 129 5.83 -16.51 -5.48
CA PHE A 129 6.00 -17.86 -4.93
C PHE A 129 4.72 -18.70 -5.05
N TYR A 130 3.70 -18.19 -5.73
CA TYR A 130 2.45 -18.89 -5.91
C TYR A 130 2.54 -19.91 -7.07
N GLU A 131 2.61 -21.19 -6.71
CA GLU A 131 2.53 -22.31 -7.65
C GLU A 131 1.18 -23.00 -7.55
N ARG A 132 0.40 -23.04 -8.63
CA ARG A 132 -0.85 -23.83 -8.65
C ARG A 132 -0.53 -25.30 -8.36
N ARG A 133 -1.21 -25.87 -7.37
CA ARG A 133 -1.12 -27.29 -7.02
C ARG A 133 -2.21 -28.09 -7.69
#